data_AF-A0AA47P8X7-F1
#
_entry.id   AF-A0AA47P8X7-F1
#
_cell.length_a   1.000
_cell.length_b   1.000
_cell.length_c   1.000
_cell.angle_alpha   90.00
_cell.angle_beta   90.00
_cell.angle_gamma   90.00
#
_symmetry.space_group_name_H-M   'P 1'
#
loop_
_entity.id
_entity.type
_entity.pdbx_description
1 polymer ?
#
loop_
_entity_poly.entity_id
_entity_poly.type
_entity_poly.pdbx_seq_one_letter_code
_entity_poly.pdbx_strand_id
1 'polypeptide(L)'
;MFVVGGEKIPQISEQSIKSLGRQYTAELSDKQMGRTLSEGLAKIDQSQLPGKYKVWCYQFTLYRRVMWPLKVSDIPSSTASKMDGKANSFIRKWLGLPRCLSETGLFGRDTL
;
A
#
# COMPACT_ATOMS: atom_id res chain seq x y z
N MET A 1 24.90 -23.36 9.07
CA MET A 1 23.80 -24.13 8.44
C MET A 1 22.80 -24.47 9.54
N PHE A 2 21.57 -23.97 9.45
CA PHE A 2 20.53 -24.22 10.47
C PHE A 2 19.68 -25.42 10.05
N VAL A 3 19.59 -26.41 10.93
CA VAL A 3 18.82 -27.65 10.72
C VAL A 3 17.88 -27.82 11.89
N VAL A 4 16.58 -27.98 11.61
CA VAL A 4 15.54 -28.23 12.62
C VAL A 4 14.79 -29.49 12.20
N GLY A 5 14.72 -30.49 13.07
CA GLY A 5 14.01 -31.74 12.77
C GLY A 5 14.59 -32.56 11.60
N GLY A 6 15.83 -32.31 11.18
CA GLY A 6 16.47 -32.98 10.03
C GLY A 6 16.26 -32.27 8.69
N GLU A 7 15.40 -31.25 8.62
CA GLU A 7 15.25 -30.42 7.44
C GLU A 7 16.16 -29.19 7.50
N LYS A 8 16.82 -28.89 6.37
CA LYS A 8 17.69 -27.73 6.22
C LYS A 8 16.81 -26.50 6.01
N ILE A 9 16.85 -25.56 6.94
CA ILE A 9 16.15 -24.28 6.78
C ILE A 9 16.97 -23.42 5.80
N PRO A 10 16.42 -23.05 4.62
CA PRO A 10 17.13 -22.23 3.65
C PRO A 10 17.38 -20.83 4.21
N GLN A 11 18.51 -20.24 3.86
CA GLN A 11 18.76 -18.85 4.24
C GLN A 11 17.85 -17.91 3.44
N ILE A 12 17.53 -16.75 4.00
CA ILE A 12 16.65 -15.76 3.35
C ILE A 12 17.23 -15.22 2.02
N SER A 13 18.54 -15.37 1.82
CA SER A 13 19.28 -15.11 0.57
C SER A 13 19.06 -16.17 -0.50
N GLU A 14 18.77 -17.40 -0.11
CA GLU A 14 18.53 -18.54 -1.01
C GLU A 14 17.05 -18.64 -1.37
N GLN A 15 16.16 -18.43 -0.39
CA GLN A 15 14.72 -18.52 -0.58
C GLN A 15 13.99 -17.47 0.25
N SER A 16 13.14 -16.67 -0.40
CA SER A 16 12.32 -15.66 0.30
C SER A 16 11.33 -16.34 1.24
N ILE A 17 11.29 -15.89 2.49
CA ILE A 17 10.39 -16.45 3.50
C ILE A 17 9.07 -15.69 3.45
N LYS A 18 7.94 -16.40 3.46
CA LYS A 18 6.62 -15.78 3.59
C LYS A 18 6.08 -16.00 5.00
N SER A 19 5.84 -14.92 5.74
CA SER A 19 5.20 -14.97 7.07
C SER A 19 4.08 -13.95 7.15
N LEU A 20 2.91 -14.37 7.63
CA LEU A 20 1.69 -13.55 7.79
C LEU A 20 1.28 -12.78 6.51
N GLY A 21 1.59 -13.34 5.34
CA GLY A 21 1.32 -12.74 4.03
C GLY A 21 2.41 -11.80 3.50
N ARG A 22 3.41 -11.42 4.32
CA ARG A 22 4.58 -10.64 3.91
C ARG A 22 5.68 -11.56 3.39
N GLN A 23 6.26 -11.23 2.25
CA GLN A 23 7.48 -11.85 1.76
C GLN A 23 8.68 -11.07 2.29
N TYR A 24 9.59 -11.77 2.95
CA TYR A 24 10.87 -11.27 3.39
C TYR A 24 11.91 -11.73 2.40
N THR A 25 12.46 -10.77 1.67
CA THR A 25 13.59 -10.98 0.76
C THR A 25 14.87 -10.55 1.46
N ALA A 26 16.02 -11.00 0.94
CA ALA A 26 17.33 -10.64 1.48
C ALA A 26 17.58 -9.12 1.58
N GLU A 27 16.86 -8.32 0.79
CA GLU A 27 16.96 -6.86 0.80
C GLU A 27 16.26 -6.20 2.02
N LEU A 28 15.42 -6.95 2.75
CA LEU A 28 14.61 -6.46 3.88
C LEU A 28 13.90 -5.11 3.60
N SER A 29 13.59 -4.86 2.33
CA SER A 29 13.23 -3.52 1.85
C SER A 29 11.73 -3.28 1.88
N ASP A 30 11.30 -2.20 2.52
CA ASP A 30 9.88 -1.77 2.53
C ASP A 30 9.41 -1.22 1.18
N LYS A 31 10.28 -1.14 0.16
CA LYS A 31 9.96 -0.69 -1.20
C LYS A 31 8.85 -1.53 -1.85
N GLN A 32 8.68 -2.79 -1.44
CA GLN A 32 7.63 -3.68 -1.95
C GLN A 32 6.23 -3.08 -1.76
N MET A 33 5.98 -2.45 -0.59
CA MET A 33 4.68 -1.87 -0.22
C MET A 33 4.31 -0.68 -1.12
N GLY A 34 5.28 0.21 -1.35
CA GLY A 34 5.12 1.35 -2.25
C GLY A 34 4.85 0.91 -3.69
N ARG A 35 5.47 -0.19 -4.14
CA ARG A 35 5.22 -0.79 -5.47
C ARG A 35 3.80 -1.34 -5.57
N THR A 36 3.36 -2.15 -4.61
CA THR A 36 2.00 -2.72 -4.59
C THR A 36 0.92 -1.63 -4.61
N LEU A 37 1.10 -0.56 -3.82
CA LEU A 37 0.19 0.59 -3.86
C LEU A 37 0.20 1.26 -5.23
N SER A 38 1.38 1.51 -5.79
CA SER A 38 1.52 2.18 -7.09
C SER A 38 0.87 1.41 -8.23
N GLU A 39 1.07 0.09 -8.28
CA GLU A 39 0.47 -0.79 -9.27
C GLU A 39 -1.05 -0.87 -9.12
N GLY A 40 -1.54 -0.95 -7.87
CA GLY A 40 -2.96 -0.95 -7.59
C GLY A 40 -3.63 0.35 -8.02
N LEU A 41 -3.03 1.50 -7.71
CA LEU A 41 -3.52 2.82 -8.13
C LEU A 41 -3.55 2.94 -9.65
N ALA A 42 -2.51 2.48 -10.35
CA ALA A 42 -2.47 2.49 -11.81
C ALA A 42 -3.59 1.63 -12.43
N LYS A 43 -3.85 0.44 -11.89
CA LYS A 43 -4.94 -0.43 -12.36
C LYS A 43 -6.32 0.20 -12.17
N ILE A 44 -6.54 0.85 -11.03
CA ILE A 44 -7.79 1.60 -10.77
C ILE A 44 -7.91 2.78 -11.73
N ASP A 45 -6.82 3.51 -11.96
CA ASP A 45 -6.79 4.68 -12.85
C ASP A 45 -7.10 4.30 -14.31
N GLN A 46 -6.60 3.15 -14.77
CA GLN A 46 -6.87 2.60 -16.10
C GLN A 46 -8.28 2.04 -16.28
N SER A 47 -9.05 1.88 -15.21
CA SER A 47 -10.44 1.43 -15.33
C SER A 47 -11.33 2.52 -15.93
N GLN A 48 -12.36 2.11 -16.69
CA GLN A 48 -13.36 3.01 -17.27
C GLN A 48 -14.47 3.39 -16.28
N LEU A 49 -14.19 3.29 -14.98
CA LEU A 49 -15.14 3.62 -13.93
C LEU A 49 -15.24 5.14 -13.73
N PRO A 50 -16.43 5.68 -13.41
CA PRO A 50 -16.56 7.03 -12.88
C PRO A 50 -15.67 7.26 -11.65
N GLY A 51 -15.19 8.49 -11.47
CA GLY A 51 -14.22 8.85 -10.43
C GLY A 51 -14.60 8.42 -9.01
N LYS A 52 -15.86 8.60 -8.62
CA LYS A 52 -16.40 8.15 -7.33
C LYS A 52 -16.22 6.65 -7.09
N TYR A 53 -16.37 5.83 -8.14
CA TYR A 53 -16.19 4.38 -8.04
C TYR A 53 -14.72 3.99 -8.01
N LYS A 54 -13.82 4.77 -8.65
CA LYS A 54 -12.36 4.59 -8.47
C LYS A 54 -11.95 4.83 -7.03
N VAL A 55 -12.46 5.90 -6.40
CA VAL A 55 -12.23 6.18 -4.98
C VAL A 55 -12.80 5.07 -4.09
N TRP A 56 -14.00 4.58 -4.41
CA TRP A 56 -14.58 3.43 -3.71
C TRP A 56 -13.69 2.17 -3.81
N CYS A 57 -13.20 1.84 -5.02
CA CYS A 57 -12.27 0.74 -5.21
C CYS A 57 -11.00 0.94 -4.39
N TYR A 58 -10.42 2.14 -4.38
CA TYR A 58 -9.26 2.43 -3.54
C TYR A 58 -9.57 2.16 -2.06
N GLN A 59 -10.63 2.75 -1.51
CA GLN A 59 -10.95 2.69 -0.08
C GLN A 59 -11.26 1.26 0.38
N PHE A 60 -12.07 0.53 -0.38
CA PHE A 60 -12.60 -0.76 0.05
C PHE A 60 -11.81 -1.96 -0.44
N THR A 61 -10.92 -1.80 -1.43
CA THR A 61 -10.14 -2.92 -1.97
C THR A 61 -8.64 -2.72 -1.78
N LEU A 62 -8.06 -1.67 -2.36
CA LEU A 62 -6.61 -1.48 -2.38
C LEU A 62 -6.07 -1.08 -1.01
N TYR A 63 -6.72 -0.10 -0.37
CA TYR A 63 -6.34 0.38 0.95
C TYR A 63 -6.37 -0.75 1.97
N ARG A 64 -7.40 -1.60 1.97
CA ARG A 64 -7.46 -2.78 2.86
C ARG A 64 -6.30 -3.75 2.65
N ARG A 65 -5.90 -3.99 1.40
CA ARG A 65 -4.76 -4.87 1.06
C ARG A 65 -3.42 -4.29 1.51
N VAL A 66 -3.25 -2.97 1.45
CA VAL A 66 -2.03 -2.27 1.85
C VAL A 66 -1.98 -2.05 3.37
N MET A 67 -3.13 -1.83 4.01
CA MET A 67 -3.25 -1.58 5.45
C MET A 67 -2.78 -2.78 6.30
N TRP A 68 -3.12 -4.00 5.89
CA TRP A 68 -2.71 -5.19 6.63
C TRP A 68 -1.19 -5.28 6.83
N PRO A 69 -0.36 -5.26 5.78
CA PRO A 69 1.08 -5.30 5.94
C PRO A 69 1.68 -4.02 6.58
N LEU A 70 0.99 -2.87 6.53
CA LEU A 70 1.36 -1.67 7.32
C LEU A 70 1.21 -1.88 8.83
N LYS A 71 0.19 -2.64 9.27
CA LYS A 71 -0.04 -2.91 10.69
C LYS A 71 0.90 -3.98 11.26
N VAL A 72 1.34 -4.91 10.42
CA VAL A 72 2.18 -6.05 10.83
C VAL A 72 3.67 -5.69 10.83
N SER A 73 4.06 -4.60 10.16
CA SER A 73 5.46 -4.24 9.93
C SER A 73 5.79 -2.89 10.57
N ASP A 74 6.96 -2.78 11.20
CA ASP A 74 7.55 -1.48 11.56
C ASP A 74 7.98 -0.76 10.28
N ILE A 75 7.06 0.02 9.71
CA ILE A 75 7.34 0.86 8.54
C ILE A 75 7.60 2.28 9.02
N PRO A 76 8.69 2.93 8.57
CA PRO A 76 8.96 4.32 8.91
C PRO A 76 7.79 5.23 8.52
N SER A 77 7.42 6.15 9.42
CA SER A 77 6.33 7.12 9.19
C SER A 77 6.54 7.91 7.89
N SER A 78 7.79 8.22 7.53
CA SER A 78 8.15 8.90 6.28
C SER A 78 7.79 8.10 5.02
N THR A 79 7.86 6.77 5.06
CA THR A 79 7.43 5.90 3.96
C THR A 79 5.91 5.88 3.85
N ALA A 80 5.20 5.81 4.98
CA ALA A 80 3.75 5.89 5.02
C ALA A 80 3.24 7.23 4.48
N SER A 81 3.84 8.36 4.86
CA SER A 81 3.47 9.68 4.33
C SER A 81 3.69 9.80 2.82
N LYS A 82 4.77 9.21 2.27
CA LYS A 82 5.00 9.17 0.81
C LYS A 82 3.93 8.35 0.09
N MET A 83 3.52 7.23 0.67
CA MET A 83 2.44 6.39 0.14
C MET A 83 1.11 7.15 0.15
N ASP A 84 0.82 7.85 1.24
CA ASP A 84 -0.40 8.65 1.38
C ASP A 84 -0.46 9.80 0.38
N GLY A 85 0.62 10.58 0.24
CA GLY A 85 0.71 11.65 -0.75
C GLY A 85 0.50 11.16 -2.19
N LYS A 86 0.98 9.95 -2.51
CA LYS A 86 0.73 9.33 -3.81
C LYS A 86 -0.75 8.96 -3.99
N ALA A 87 -1.37 8.33 -3.00
CA ALA A 87 -2.80 8.02 -3.04
C ALA A 87 -3.66 9.29 -3.16
N ASN A 88 -3.36 10.34 -2.39
CA ASN A 88 -4.06 11.62 -2.40
C ASN A 88 -4.01 12.29 -3.79
N SER A 89 -2.89 12.17 -4.50
CA SER A 89 -2.77 12.66 -5.88
C SER A 89 -3.77 11.97 -6.84
N PHE A 90 -3.91 10.64 -6.76
CA PHE A 90 -4.87 9.90 -7.56
C PHE A 90 -6.32 10.20 -7.17
N ILE A 91 -6.62 10.27 -5.86
CA ILE A 91 -7.97 10.58 -5.37
C ILE A 91 -8.43 11.94 -5.89
N ARG A 92 -7.57 12.97 -5.79
CA ARG A 92 -7.87 14.31 -6.32
C ARG A 92 -8.10 14.29 -7.83
N LYS A 93 -7.25 13.58 -8.58
CA LYS A 93 -7.41 13.39 -10.02
C LYS A 93 -8.77 12.75 -10.35
N TRP A 94 -9.16 11.69 -9.63
CA TRP A 94 -10.41 10.97 -9.88
C TRP A 94 -11.65 11.79 -9.52
N LEU A 95 -11.58 12.61 -8.47
CA LEU A 95 -12.68 13.47 -8.04
C LEU A 95 -12.72 14.82 -8.79
N GLY A 96 -11.74 15.12 -9.64
CA GLY A 96 -11.65 16.41 -10.33
C GLY A 96 -11.30 17.58 -9.40
N LEU A 97 -10.64 17.31 -8.28
CA LEU A 97 -10.32 18.31 -7.26
C LEU A 97 -9.00 19.03 -7.57
N PRO A 98 -8.89 20.32 -7.23
CA PRO A 98 -7.64 21.05 -7.41
C PRO A 98 -6.53 20.51 -6.50
N ARG A 99 -5.28 20.60 -6.99
CA ARG A 99 -4.09 20.13 -6.25
C ARG A 99 -3.88 20.86 -4.91
N CYS A 100 -4.37 22.10 -4.78
CA CYS A 100 -4.24 22.92 -3.59
C CYS A 100 -5.27 22.64 -2.49
N LEU A 101 -6.29 21.79 -2.72
CA LEU A 101 -7.26 21.46 -1.67
C LEU A 101 -6.52 20.89 -0.44
N SER A 102 -6.90 21.27 0.77
CA SER A 102 -6.26 20.71 1.97
C SER A 102 -6.67 19.25 2.15
N GLU A 103 -5.83 18.45 2.81
CA GLU A 103 -6.22 17.08 3.20
C GLU A 103 -7.40 17.10 4.18
N THR A 104 -7.49 18.14 5.02
CA THR A 104 -8.65 18.39 5.89
C THR A 104 -9.94 18.60 5.10
N GLY A 105 -9.88 19.28 3.95
CA GLY A 105 -11.02 19.41 3.05
C GLY A 105 -11.34 18.13 2.26
N LEU A 106 -10.37 17.22 2.12
CA LEU A 106 -10.54 15.96 1.41
C LEU A 106 -11.15 14.86 2.30
N PHE A 107 -10.78 14.83 3.58
CA PHE A 107 -11.17 13.78 4.53
C PHE A 107 -11.98 14.29 5.72
N GLY A 108 -12.27 15.59 5.77
CA GLY A 108 -13.10 16.19 6.81
C GLY A 108 -14.47 15.52 6.86
N ARG A 109 -14.95 15.25 8.07
CA ARG A 109 -16.36 14.91 8.28
C ARG A 109 -17.16 16.20 8.26
N ASP A 110 -18.22 16.23 7.47
CA ASP A 110 -19.31 17.18 7.71
C ASP A 110 -19.86 16.89 9.10
N THR A 111 -19.56 17.79 10.02
CA THR A 111 -20.20 17.87 11.34
C THR A 111 -21.30 18.90 11.20
N LEU A 112 -22.33 18.53 10.45
CA LEU A 112 -23.62 19.22 10.42
C LEU A 112 -24.61 18.46 11.30
#